data_AF-T0ZKB6-F1
#
_entry.id   AF-T0ZKB6-F1
#
_cell.length_a   1.000
_cell.length_b   1.000
_cell.length_c   1.000
_cell.angle_alpha   90.00
_cell.angle_beta   90.00
_cell.angle_gamma   90.00
#
_symmetry.space_group_name_H-M   'P 1'
#
loop_
_entity.id
_entity.type
_entity.pdbx_description
1 polymer ?
#
loop_
_entity_poly.entity_id
_entity_poly.type
_entity_poly.pdbx_seq_one_letter_code
_entity_poly.pdbx_strand_id
1 'polypeptide(L)' 'EVAEALDWLAQHAPARLTGTGSCIFAPAASSSEAQHIAARVPDRWRSFIARGLNVSPLRALLPT' A
#
# COMPACT_ATOMS: atom_id res chain seq x y z
N GLU A 1 -3.80 8.44 15.20
CA GLU A 1 -3.85 8.41 13.72
C GLU A 1 -3.30 7.12 13.10
N VAL A 2 -2.05 6.69 13.36
CA VAL A 2 -1.51 5.45 12.75
C VAL A 2 -2.34 4.20 13.12
N ALA A 3 -2.70 4.03 14.39
CA ALA A 3 -3.52 2.90 14.83
C ALA A 3 -4.89 2.88 14.14
N GLU A 4 -5.55 4.04 14.06
CA GLU A 4 -6.86 4.17 13.37
C GLU A 4 -6.77 3.84 11.88
N ALA A 5 -5.71 4.29 11.20
CA ALA A 5 -5.48 3.96 9.79
C ALA A 5 -5.21 2.46 9.60
N LEU A 6 -4.45 1.84 10.53
CA LEU A 6 -4.16 0.42 10.51
C LEU A 6 -5.43 -0.41 10.73
N ASP A 7 -6.25 -0.04 11.71
CA ASP A 7 -7.53 -0.69 12.03
C ASP A 7 -8.54 -0.54 10.87
N TRP A 8 -8.55 0.63 10.21
CA TRP A 8 -9.37 0.84 9.02
C TRP A 8 -8.91 -0.07 7.87
N LEU A 9 -7.61 -0.12 7.57
CA LEU A 9 -7.10 -0.91 6.46
C LEU A 9 -7.22 -2.42 6.72
N ALA A 10 -7.11 -2.86 7.98
CA ALA A 10 -7.26 -4.24 8.40
C ALA A 10 -8.66 -4.83 8.13
N GLN A 11 -9.68 -3.98 7.98
CA GLN A 11 -11.03 -4.41 7.58
C GLN A 11 -11.10 -4.84 6.10
N HIS A 12 -10.11 -4.46 5.29
CA HIS A 12 -10.07 -4.74 3.86
C HIS A 12 -9.07 -5.84 3.49
N ALA A 13 -7.88 -5.83 4.11
CA ALA A 13 -6.82 -6.80 3.86
C ALA A 13 -5.80 -6.81 5.02
N PRO A 14 -4.93 -7.84 5.14
CA PRO A 14 -3.92 -7.90 6.21
C PRO A 14 -2.97 -6.69 6.20
N ALA A 15 -3.26 -5.71 7.04
CA ALA A 15 -2.55 -4.43 7.11
C ALA A 15 -1.30 -4.51 7.99
N ARG A 16 -0.24 -3.80 7.59
CA ARG A 16 1.03 -3.75 8.32
C ARG A 16 1.66 -2.37 8.25
N LEU A 17 2.40 -2.00 9.28
CA LEU A 17 3.35 -0.87 9.24
C LEU A 17 4.55 -1.25 8.35
N THR A 18 5.14 -0.25 7.69
CA THR A 18 6.44 -0.41 7.00
C THR A 18 7.50 0.52 7.60
N GLY A 19 8.73 0.02 7.75
CA GLY A 19 9.79 0.69 8.50
C GLY A 19 9.39 0.97 9.95
N THR A 20 9.74 2.14 10.46
CA THR A 20 9.27 2.67 11.76
C THR A 20 7.98 3.49 11.64
N GLY A 21 7.31 3.45 10.47
CA GLY A 21 6.13 4.25 10.19
C GLY A 21 6.45 5.70 9.74
N SER A 22 5.43 6.51 9.45
CA SER A 22 3.99 6.30 9.72
C SER A 22 3.20 5.58 8.62
N CYS A 23 3.85 5.17 7.51
CA CYS A 23 3.17 4.48 6.42
C CYS A 23 2.72 3.06 6.82
N ILE A 24 1.55 2.69 6.31
CA ILE A 24 0.98 1.34 6.38
C ILE A 24 0.68 0.83 4.97
N PHE A 25 0.61 -0.48 4.80
CA PHE A 25 0.23 -1.10 3.55
C PHE A 25 -0.55 -2.39 3.80
N ALA A 26 -1.32 -2.81 2.80
CA ALA A 26 -1.93 -4.12 2.75
C ALA A 26 -1.78 -4.70 1.34
N PRO A 27 -1.58 -6.02 1.19
CA PRO A 27 -1.53 -6.66 -0.12
C PRO A 27 -2.95 -6.69 -0.73
N ALA A 28 -3.02 -6.64 -2.05
CA ALA A 28 -4.24 -6.91 -2.81
C ALA A 28 -3.92 -8.02 -3.84
N ALA A 29 -4.88 -8.93 -4.05
CA ALA A 29 -4.75 -10.02 -5.01
C ALA A 29 -4.82 -9.52 -6.47
N SER A 30 -5.41 -8.35 -6.69
CA SER A 30 -5.52 -7.75 -8.03
C SER A 30 -5.46 -6.22 -8.01
N SER A 31 -5.19 -5.62 -9.18
CA SER A 31 -5.25 -4.16 -9.34
C SER A 31 -6.66 -3.61 -9.12
N SER A 32 -7.70 -4.38 -9.46
CA SER A 32 -9.10 -3.96 -9.29
C SER A 32 -9.46 -3.88 -7.80
N GLU A 33 -9.04 -4.88 -7.01
CA GLU A 33 -9.22 -4.86 -5.55
C GLU A 33 -8.46 -3.69 -4.91
N ALA A 34 -7.21 -3.45 -5.33
CA ALA A 34 -6.44 -2.30 -4.84
C ALA A 34 -7.12 -0.96 -5.14
N GLN A 35 -7.64 -0.80 -6.37
CA GLN A 35 -8.40 0.39 -6.78
C GLN A 35 -9.68 0.56 -5.96
N HIS A 36 -10.39 -0.54 -5.73
CA HIS A 36 -11.58 -0.56 -4.91
C HIS A 36 -11.24 -0.03 -3.51
N ILE A 37 -10.25 -0.60 -2.82
CA ILE A 37 -9.85 -0.17 -1.46
C ILE A 37 -9.41 1.29 -1.45
N ALA A 38 -8.53 1.71 -2.38
CA ALA A 38 -8.02 3.07 -2.45
C ALA A 38 -9.12 4.12 -2.64
N ALA A 39 -10.17 3.80 -3.42
CA ALA A 39 -11.29 4.71 -3.66
C ALA A 39 -12.17 4.98 -2.41
N ARG A 40 -11.98 4.23 -1.32
CA ARG A 40 -12.74 4.36 -0.06
C ARG A 40 -11.91 4.90 1.09
N VAL A 41 -10.63 5.15 0.86
CA VAL A 41 -9.75 5.74 1.87
C VAL A 41 -10.31 7.11 2.26
N PRO A 42 -10.55 7.38 3.56
CA PRO A 42 -11.00 8.68 4.01
C PRO A 42 -10.05 9.81 3.59
N ASP A 43 -10.60 10.95 3.16
CA ASP A 43 -9.85 12.10 2.60
C ASP A 43 -8.75 12.66 3.52
N ARG A 44 -8.85 12.42 4.83
CA ARG A 44 -7.82 12.79 5.81
C ARG A 44 -6.51 12.01 5.64
N TRP A 45 -6.51 10.90 4.90
CA TRP A 45 -5.33 10.08 4.64
C TRP A 45 -4.99 10.09 3.15
N ARG A 46 -3.69 9.99 2.85
CA ARG A 46 -3.21 9.87 1.47
C ARG A 46 -2.97 8.40 1.15
N SER A 47 -3.50 7.95 0.01
CA SER A 47 -3.29 6.59 -0.49
C SER A 47 -2.80 6.58 -1.92
N PHE A 48 -1.99 5.58 -2.26
CA PHE A 48 -1.62 5.24 -3.63
C PHE A 48 -1.55 3.73 -3.77
N ILE A 49 -1.56 3.25 -5.01
CA ILE A 49 -1.46 1.84 -5.35
C ILE A 49 -0.10 1.62 -6.00
N ALA A 50 0.57 0.54 -5.63
CA ALA A 50 1.82 0.13 -6.24
C ALA A 50 1.86 -1.40 -6.40
N ARG A 51 2.59 -1.86 -7.42
CA ARG A 51 2.90 -3.28 -7.60
C ARG A 51 4.23 -3.59 -6.92
N GLY A 52 4.24 -4.56 -6.01
CA GLY A 52 5.47 -5.11 -5.46
C GLY A 52 6.29 -5.82 -6.55
N LEU A 53 7.58 -5.53 -6.62
CA LEU A 53 8.50 -6.13 -7.60
C LEU A 53 9.68 -6.77 -6.86
N ASN A 54 10.01 -8.00 -7.23
CA ASN A 54 11.15 -8.72 -6.66
C ASN A 54 12.50 -8.23 -7.20
N VAL A 55 12.48 -7.50 -8.32
CA VAL A 55 13.66 -6.89 -8.93
C VAL A 55 13.46 -5.38 -8.92
N SER A 56 14.46 -4.66 -8.43
CA SER A 56 14.44 -3.20 -8.41
C SER A 56 14.27 -2.64 -9.83
N PRO A 57 13.30 -1.74 -10.08
CA PRO A 57 13.16 -1.05 -11.36
C PRO A 57 14.43 -0.34 -11.81
N LEU A 58 15.24 0.14 -10.86
CA LEU A 58 16.54 0.77 -11.16
C LEU A 58 17.46 -0.17 -11.94
N ARG A 59 17.44 -1.48 -11.63
CA ARG A 59 18.31 -2.46 -12.29
C ARG A 59 17.99 -2.59 -13.78
N ALA A 60 16.74 -2.38 -14.19
CA ALA A 60 16.36 -2.37 -15.60
C ALA A 60 16.80 -1.09 -16.33
N LEU A 61 17.13 -0.03 -15.60
CA LEU A 61 17.54 1.28 -16.13
C LEU A 61 19.05 1.48 -16.16
N LEU A 62 19.82 0.62 -15.47
CA LEU A 62 21.28 0.70 -15.47
C LEU A 62 21.86 0.07 -16.73
N PRO A 63 22.82 0.72 -17.41
CA PRO A 63 23.55 0.11 -18.50
C PRO A 63 24.37 -1.09 -17.99
N THR A 64 24.38 -2.16 -18.78
CA THR A 64 25.16 -3.39 -18.53
C THR A 64 26.63 -3.19 -18.83
#